data_AF-A0A6I9QKM6-F1
#
_entry.id   AF-A0A6I9QKM6-F1
#
_cell.length_a   1.000
_cell.length_b   1.000
_cell.length_c   1.000
_cell.angle_alpha   90.00
_cell.angle_beta   90.00
_cell.angle_gamma   90.00
#
_symmetry.space_group_name_H-M   'P 1'
#
loop_
_entity.id
_entity.type
_entity.pdbx_description
1 polymer ?
#
loop_
_entity_poly.entity_id
_entity_poly.type
_entity_poly.pdbx_seq_one_letter_code
_entity_poly.pdbx_strand_id
1 'polypeptide(L)'
;MMGFESIWLLMLLQISVEDVKDRQNRLAKMRSLLFHHEMKGKHIKKIKSKTYHRILKKGKLKAASAEMQMDPEAAKDYAMKQEFKRAEERMTLKHKNNSKWARRILQRGLNVQDEGTRAAIAEQLHKHELLTRKVNSMKDTSSSDDSSDEDFEELSPRTDTERASKLLNRAKEMTTKVLEEDEIPKSGVFALPFMVGLKNLCECHQVIA
;
A
#
# COMPACT_ATOMS: atom_id res chain seq x y z
N MET A 1 48.23 -43.92 46.05
CA MET A 1 47.43 -44.83 45.21
C MET A 1 46.34 -44.13 44.38
N MET A 2 46.06 -42.83 44.55
CA MET A 2 45.00 -42.13 43.77
C MET A 2 45.38 -41.74 42.33
N GLY A 3 46.67 -41.84 41.97
CA GLY A 3 47.16 -41.48 40.63
C GLY A 3 46.82 -42.49 39.54
N PHE A 4 46.72 -43.77 39.88
CA PHE A 4 46.38 -44.82 38.91
C PHE A 4 44.89 -44.82 38.54
N GLU A 5 44.00 -44.58 39.52
CA GLU A 5 42.56 -44.45 39.27
C GLU A 5 42.23 -43.22 38.41
N SER A 6 42.95 -42.12 38.60
CA SER A 6 42.77 -40.90 37.80
C SER A 6 43.31 -41.02 36.37
N ILE A 7 44.41 -41.75 36.16
CA ILE A 7 44.90 -42.11 34.82
C ILE A 7 43.91 -43.07 34.12
N TRP A 8 43.36 -44.03 34.84
CA TRP A 8 42.36 -44.97 34.31
C TRP A 8 41.03 -44.26 33.98
N LEU A 9 40.61 -43.29 34.80
CA LEU A 9 39.47 -42.42 34.50
C LEU A 9 39.71 -41.56 33.25
N LEU A 10 40.92 -41.00 33.08
CA LEU A 10 41.30 -40.23 31.90
C LEU A 10 41.30 -41.10 30.63
N MET A 11 41.72 -42.36 30.77
CA MET A 11 41.72 -43.36 29.71
C MET A 11 40.30 -43.84 29.33
N LEU A 12 39.37 -43.90 30.29
CA LEU A 12 37.93 -44.07 30.00
C LEU A 12 37.29 -42.79 29.43
N LEU A 13 37.76 -41.61 29.83
CA LEU A 13 37.30 -40.31 29.31
C LEU A 13 37.89 -39.97 27.94
N GLN A 14 38.93 -40.68 27.49
CA GLN A 14 39.35 -40.71 26.09
C GLN A 14 38.28 -41.46 25.30
N ILE A 15 37.16 -40.78 25.09
CA ILE A 15 36.15 -41.12 24.10
C ILE A 15 36.94 -41.43 22.83
N SER A 16 36.78 -42.65 22.31
CA SER A 16 37.52 -43.05 21.13
C SER A 16 37.24 -42.05 20.02
N VAL A 17 38.23 -41.77 19.18
CA VAL A 17 38.06 -40.85 18.04
C VAL A 17 36.88 -41.28 17.17
N GLU A 18 36.57 -42.58 17.16
CA GLU A 18 35.43 -43.16 16.47
C GLU A 18 34.09 -42.80 17.13
N ASP A 19 33.96 -42.88 18.46
CA ASP A 19 32.74 -42.51 19.19
C ASP A 19 32.40 -41.02 19.02
N VAL A 20 33.42 -40.15 18.96
CA VAL A 20 33.24 -38.72 18.67
C VAL A 20 32.69 -38.51 17.26
N LYS A 21 33.26 -39.20 16.26
CA LYS A 21 32.79 -39.14 14.86
C LYS A 21 31.37 -39.68 14.75
N ASP A 22 31.07 -40.78 15.42
CA ASP A 22 29.73 -41.37 15.47
C ASP A 22 28.70 -40.41 16.06
N ARG A 23 29.06 -39.75 17.17
CA ARG A 23 28.22 -38.71 17.77
C ARG A 23 28.02 -37.53 16.81
N GLN A 24 29.07 -37.07 16.14
CA GLN A 24 28.98 -36.00 15.14
C GLN A 24 28.08 -36.41 13.97
N ASN A 25 28.21 -37.64 13.47
CA ASN A 25 27.39 -38.19 12.39
C ASN A 25 25.92 -38.30 12.80
N ARG A 26 25.63 -38.75 14.02
CA ARG A 26 24.26 -38.79 14.58
C ARG A 26 23.68 -37.38 14.66
N LEU A 27 24.44 -36.41 15.17
CA LEU A 27 24.01 -35.01 15.24
C LEU A 27 23.80 -34.39 13.84
N ALA A 28 24.66 -34.70 12.87
CA ALA A 28 24.52 -34.23 11.50
C ALA A 28 23.24 -34.77 10.85
N LYS A 29 22.93 -36.06 11.03
CA LYS A 29 21.68 -36.69 10.59
C LYS A 29 20.47 -36.04 11.25
N MET A 30 20.52 -35.78 12.56
CA MET A 30 19.43 -35.10 13.26
C MET A 30 19.19 -33.69 12.73
N ARG A 31 20.25 -32.89 12.55
CA ARG A 31 20.14 -31.53 12.00
C ARG A 31 19.56 -31.54 10.59
N SER A 32 20.00 -32.45 9.73
CA SER A 32 19.49 -32.55 8.36
C SER A 32 18.02 -32.95 8.34
N LEU A 33 17.58 -33.90 9.17
CA LEU A 33 16.17 -34.30 9.29
C LEU A 33 15.28 -33.14 9.75
N LEU A 34 15.69 -32.41 10.79
CA LEU A 34 14.98 -31.25 11.29
C LEU A 34 14.87 -30.16 10.22
N PHE A 35 15.97 -29.85 9.53
CA PHE A 35 15.98 -28.88 8.43
C PHE A 35 14.99 -29.25 7.32
N HIS A 36 14.98 -30.50 6.88
CA HIS A 36 14.04 -30.95 5.85
C HIS A 36 12.59 -30.89 6.33
N HIS A 37 12.34 -31.20 7.60
CA HIS A 37 11.01 -31.10 8.20
C HIS A 37 10.53 -29.64 8.24
N GLU A 38 11.39 -28.71 8.64
CA GLU A 38 11.10 -27.27 8.60
C GLU A 38 10.81 -26.79 7.17
N MET A 39 11.62 -27.20 6.19
CA MET A 39 11.40 -26.86 4.78
C MET A 39 10.07 -27.41 4.26
N LYS A 40 9.74 -28.67 4.59
CA LYS A 40 8.44 -29.28 4.27
C LYS A 40 7.30 -28.50 4.95
N GLY A 41 7.45 -28.14 6.22
CA GLY A 41 6.47 -27.34 6.95
C GLY A 41 6.23 -25.96 6.32
N LYS A 42 7.30 -25.25 5.95
CA LYS A 42 7.23 -23.97 5.22
C LYS A 42 6.52 -24.15 3.86
N HIS A 43 6.83 -25.22 3.13
CA HIS A 43 6.18 -25.52 1.86
C HIS A 43 4.69 -25.81 2.04
N ILE A 44 4.31 -26.68 2.99
CA ILE A 44 2.91 -27.00 3.29
C ILE A 44 2.14 -25.74 3.70
N LYS A 45 2.72 -24.87 4.55
CA LYS A 45 2.11 -23.58 4.91
C LYS A 45 1.87 -22.70 3.67
N LYS A 46 2.84 -22.65 2.76
CA LYS A 46 2.72 -21.90 1.48
C LYS A 46 1.67 -22.51 0.55
N ILE A 47 1.59 -23.84 0.45
CA ILE A 47 0.53 -24.54 -0.30
C ILE A 47 -0.82 -24.17 0.29
N LYS A 48 -1.02 -24.35 1.60
CA LYS A 48 -2.28 -24.06 2.29
C LYS A 48 -2.71 -22.60 2.11
N SER A 49 -1.80 -21.65 2.33
CA SER A 49 -2.07 -20.22 2.12
C SER A 49 -2.42 -19.91 0.66
N LYS A 50 -1.67 -20.45 -0.31
CA LYS A 50 -1.98 -20.26 -1.74
C LYS A 50 -3.35 -20.85 -2.10
N THR A 51 -3.65 -22.06 -1.64
CA THR A 51 -4.92 -22.74 -1.89
C THR A 51 -6.07 -21.97 -1.26
N TYR A 52 -5.92 -21.50 -0.01
CA TYR A 52 -6.89 -20.63 0.65
C TYR A 52 -7.16 -19.37 -0.17
N HIS A 53 -6.14 -18.61 -0.56
CA HIS A 53 -6.33 -17.40 -1.34
C HIS A 53 -6.90 -17.66 -2.74
N ARG A 54 -6.58 -18.81 -3.37
CA ARG A 54 -7.20 -19.21 -4.64
C ARG A 54 -8.69 -19.46 -4.47
N ILE A 55 -9.08 -20.23 -3.45
CA ILE A 55 -10.49 -20.53 -3.16
C ILE A 55 -11.23 -19.25 -2.76
N LEU A 56 -10.64 -18.41 -1.91
CA LEU A 56 -11.21 -17.12 -1.50
C LEU A 56 -11.46 -16.20 -2.71
N LYS A 57 -10.48 -16.05 -3.61
CA LYS A 57 -10.64 -15.26 -4.83
C LYS A 57 -11.72 -15.85 -5.73
N LYS A 58 -11.72 -17.17 -5.93
CA LYS A 58 -12.76 -17.87 -6.71
C LYS A 58 -14.15 -17.69 -6.09
N GLY A 59 -14.26 -17.74 -4.76
CA GLY A 59 -15.50 -17.51 -4.01
C GLY A 59 -16.01 -16.09 -4.17
N LYS A 60 -15.14 -15.08 -4.00
CA LYS A 60 -15.48 -13.66 -4.22
C LYS A 60 -15.95 -13.40 -5.65
N LEU A 61 -15.28 -13.96 -6.66
CA LEU A 61 -15.68 -13.82 -8.06
C LEU A 61 -17.02 -14.49 -8.34
N LYS A 62 -17.27 -15.68 -7.76
CA LYS A 62 -18.56 -16.37 -7.87
C LYS A 62 -19.69 -15.59 -7.20
N ALA A 63 -19.45 -15.06 -6.01
CA ALA A 63 -20.42 -14.22 -5.29
C ALA A 63 -20.76 -12.96 -6.09
N ALA A 64 -19.74 -12.24 -6.58
CA ALA A 64 -19.93 -11.08 -7.44
C ALA A 64 -20.67 -11.42 -8.75
N SER A 65 -20.39 -12.58 -9.36
CA SER A 65 -21.11 -13.01 -10.56
C SER A 65 -22.57 -13.42 -10.28
N ALA A 66 -22.86 -13.96 -9.09
CA ALA A 66 -24.21 -14.32 -8.69
C ALA A 66 -25.03 -13.07 -8.36
N GLU A 67 -24.44 -12.12 -7.64
CA GLU A 67 -25.02 -10.79 -7.36
C GLU A 67 -25.34 -10.03 -8.65
N MET A 68 -24.44 -10.07 -9.63
CA MET A 68 -24.65 -9.51 -10.97
C MET A 68 -25.81 -10.18 -11.75
N GLN A 69 -26.11 -11.44 -11.48
CA GLN A 69 -27.23 -12.15 -12.14
C GLN A 69 -28.57 -11.90 -11.45
N MET A 70 -28.57 -11.61 -10.16
CA MET A 70 -29.79 -11.39 -9.37
C MET A 70 -30.32 -9.96 -9.49
N ASP A 71 -29.45 -8.98 -9.74
CA ASP A 71 -29.82 -7.57 -9.77
C ASP A 71 -29.21 -6.81 -10.98
N PRO A 72 -30.03 -6.30 -11.92
CA PRO A 72 -29.54 -5.59 -13.10
C PRO A 72 -28.88 -4.23 -12.78
N GLU A 73 -29.15 -3.62 -11.62
CA GLU A 73 -28.48 -2.38 -11.22
C GLU A 73 -27.06 -2.65 -10.70
N ALA A 74 -26.86 -3.68 -9.89
CA ALA A 74 -25.55 -4.11 -9.42
C ALA A 74 -24.60 -4.51 -10.56
N ALA A 75 -25.15 -5.03 -11.67
CA ALA A 75 -24.40 -5.33 -12.88
C ALA A 75 -23.80 -4.08 -13.56
N LYS A 76 -24.57 -2.99 -13.62
CA LYS A 76 -24.12 -1.71 -14.17
C LYS A 76 -23.04 -1.08 -13.30
N ASP A 77 -23.21 -1.11 -11.99
CA ASP A 77 -22.21 -0.61 -11.04
C ASP A 77 -20.89 -1.38 -11.09
N TYR A 78 -20.96 -2.70 -11.22
CA TYR A 78 -19.76 -3.52 -11.39
C TYR A 78 -19.04 -3.19 -12.71
N ALA A 79 -19.79 -2.99 -13.80
CA ALA A 79 -19.23 -2.57 -15.09
C ALA A 79 -18.52 -1.21 -14.96
N MET A 80 -19.16 -0.21 -14.35
CA MET A 80 -18.55 1.10 -14.11
C MET A 80 -17.27 0.99 -13.25
N LYS A 81 -17.28 0.17 -12.19
CA LYS A 81 -16.08 -0.08 -11.35
C LYS A 81 -14.95 -0.76 -12.11
N GLN A 82 -15.25 -1.65 -13.05
CA GLN A 82 -14.24 -2.28 -13.91
C GLN A 82 -13.67 -1.30 -14.92
N GLU A 83 -14.51 -0.43 -15.49
CA GLU A 83 -14.07 0.63 -16.40
C GLU A 83 -13.21 1.67 -15.70
N PHE A 84 -13.60 2.05 -14.48
CA PHE A 84 -12.80 2.93 -13.62
C PHE A 84 -11.43 2.32 -13.33
N LYS A 85 -11.35 1.04 -12.93
CA LYS A 85 -10.06 0.35 -12.72
C LYS A 85 -9.23 0.26 -14.00
N ARG A 86 -9.85 0.03 -15.15
CA ARG A 86 -9.15 0.06 -16.45
C ARG A 86 -8.65 1.47 -16.78
N ALA A 87 -9.39 2.51 -16.43
CA ALA A 87 -8.99 3.89 -16.58
C ALA A 87 -7.84 4.24 -15.62
N GLU A 88 -7.91 3.84 -14.36
CA GLU A 88 -6.82 3.97 -13.37
C GLU A 88 -5.56 3.23 -13.80
N GLU A 89 -5.70 1.98 -14.27
CA GLU A 89 -4.60 1.21 -14.84
C GLU A 89 -4.02 1.95 -16.05
N ARG A 90 -4.83 2.44 -16.99
CA ARG A 90 -4.35 3.25 -18.13
C ARG A 90 -3.69 4.55 -17.71
N MET A 91 -4.21 5.22 -16.68
CA MET A 91 -3.65 6.43 -16.11
C MET A 91 -2.28 6.16 -15.46
N THR A 92 -2.11 4.96 -14.90
CA THR A 92 -0.88 4.52 -14.20
C THR A 92 0.09 3.72 -15.09
N LEU A 93 -0.30 3.29 -16.31
CA LEU A 93 0.44 2.28 -17.06
C LEU A 93 1.53 2.83 -17.99
N LYS A 94 2.76 2.38 -17.68
CA LYS A 94 3.90 1.91 -18.51
C LYS A 94 4.39 2.72 -19.73
N HIS A 95 3.54 3.44 -20.45
CA HIS A 95 3.90 4.28 -21.59
C HIS A 95 4.21 5.73 -21.18
N LYS A 96 3.87 6.13 -19.95
CA LYS A 96 4.59 7.22 -19.29
C LYS A 96 6.01 6.75 -18.95
N ASN A 97 6.98 7.66 -19.05
CA ASN A 97 8.42 7.47 -18.79
C ASN A 97 8.70 7.14 -17.30
N ASN A 98 8.07 6.08 -16.80
CA ASN A 98 8.04 5.65 -15.41
C ASN A 98 8.84 4.36 -15.19
N SER A 99 9.37 3.77 -16.26
CA SER A 99 10.30 2.64 -16.16
C SER A 99 11.61 3.11 -15.53
N LYS A 100 12.28 2.23 -14.78
CA LYS A 100 13.58 2.55 -14.15
C LYS A 100 14.62 3.01 -15.17
N TRP A 101 14.57 2.45 -16.39
CA TRP A 101 15.43 2.85 -17.50
C TRP A 101 15.12 4.27 -17.95
N ALA A 102 13.86 4.55 -18.27
CA ALA A 102 13.47 5.83 -18.84
C ALA A 102 13.66 6.97 -17.81
N ARG A 103 13.36 6.74 -16.52
CA ARG A 103 13.67 7.66 -15.41
C ARG A 103 15.17 8.01 -15.34
N ARG A 104 16.04 7.02 -15.50
CA ARG A 104 17.51 7.22 -15.47
C ARG A 104 18.00 8.02 -16.69
N ILE A 105 17.41 7.78 -17.86
CA ILE A 105 17.73 8.53 -19.08
C ILE A 105 17.33 9.99 -18.93
N LEU A 106 16.12 10.28 -18.41
CA LEU A 106 15.68 11.64 -18.14
C LEU A 106 16.58 12.36 -17.12
N GLN A 107 16.97 11.68 -16.04
CA GLN A 107 17.88 12.23 -15.03
C GLN A 107 19.27 12.58 -15.59
N ARG A 108 19.76 11.82 -16.57
CA ARG A 108 21.06 12.06 -17.22
C ARG A 108 20.99 13.12 -18.32
N GLY A 109 19.79 13.50 -18.76
CA GLY A 109 19.54 14.46 -19.83
C GLY A 109 19.44 13.81 -21.21
N LEU A 110 18.41 14.17 -21.98
CA LEU A 110 18.09 13.60 -23.29
C LEU A 110 19.12 13.97 -24.40
N ASN A 111 19.89 15.04 -24.18
CA ASN A 111 20.87 15.55 -25.16
C ASN A 111 22.22 14.83 -25.11
N VAL A 112 22.50 14.09 -24.03
CA VAL A 112 23.77 13.37 -23.82
C VAL A 112 23.72 11.95 -24.42
N GLN A 113 22.55 11.49 -24.86
CA GLN A 113 22.29 10.08 -25.18
C GLN A 113 22.16 9.82 -26.67
N ASP A 114 22.37 8.56 -27.05
CA ASP A 114 22.27 8.06 -28.43
C ASP A 114 20.90 8.36 -29.06
N GLU A 115 20.89 8.64 -30.37
CA GLU A 115 19.69 8.99 -31.12
C GLU A 115 18.61 7.89 -31.05
N GLY A 116 19.00 6.61 -31.00
CA GLY A 116 18.06 5.49 -30.83
C GLY A 116 17.32 5.51 -29.49
N THR A 117 17.97 6.00 -28.42
CA THR A 117 17.33 6.15 -27.10
C THR A 117 16.32 7.29 -27.12
N ARG A 118 16.62 8.37 -27.85
CA ARG A 118 15.71 9.50 -28.03
C ARG A 118 14.48 9.10 -28.84
N ALA A 119 14.67 8.40 -29.95
CA ALA A 119 13.59 7.87 -30.77
C ALA A 119 12.66 6.94 -29.97
N ALA A 120 13.22 6.01 -29.18
CA ALA A 120 12.43 5.10 -28.35
C ALA A 120 11.56 5.84 -27.30
N ILE A 121 12.08 6.91 -26.69
CA ILE A 121 11.32 7.73 -25.74
C ILE A 121 10.22 8.53 -26.47
N ALA A 122 10.53 9.11 -27.63
CA ALA A 122 9.58 9.85 -28.45
C ALA A 122 8.42 8.95 -28.95
N GLU A 123 8.73 7.74 -29.41
CA GLU A 123 7.72 6.74 -29.78
C GLU A 123 6.81 6.38 -28.60
N GLN A 124 7.38 6.28 -27.39
CA GLN A 124 6.62 5.97 -26.19
C GLN A 124 5.65 7.10 -25.84
N LEU A 125 6.07 8.36 -25.98
CA LEU A 125 5.23 9.54 -25.78
C LEU A 125 4.14 9.65 -26.87
N HIS A 126 4.49 9.41 -28.13
CA HIS A 126 3.55 9.40 -29.24
C HIS A 126 2.44 8.34 -29.04
N LYS A 127 2.81 7.12 -28.61
CA LYS A 127 1.85 6.08 -28.24
C LYS A 127 0.94 6.52 -27.09
N HIS A 128 1.46 7.27 -26.11
CA HIS A 128 0.66 7.82 -25.02
C HIS A 128 -0.37 8.84 -25.53
N GLU A 129 0.04 9.80 -26.36
CA GLU A 129 -0.87 10.81 -26.95
C GLU A 129 -1.99 10.19 -27.77
N LEU A 130 -1.68 9.21 -28.62
CA LEU A 130 -2.68 8.50 -29.43
C LEU A 130 -3.73 7.81 -28.56
N LEU A 131 -3.30 7.17 -27.46
CA LEU A 131 -4.20 6.52 -26.54
C LEU A 131 -5.08 7.51 -25.77
N THR A 132 -4.51 8.63 -25.30
CA THR A 132 -5.25 9.70 -24.62
C THR A 132 -6.29 10.33 -25.55
N ARG A 133 -5.93 10.65 -26.79
CA ARG A 133 -6.87 11.19 -27.79
C ARG A 133 -8.02 10.23 -28.08
N LYS A 134 -7.72 8.93 -28.26
CA LYS A 134 -8.74 7.91 -28.48
C LYS A 134 -9.73 7.83 -27.31
N VAL A 135 -9.25 7.89 -26.07
CA VAL A 135 -10.12 7.86 -24.89
C VAL A 135 -11.02 9.09 -24.83
N ASN A 136 -10.48 10.30 -25.05
CA ASN A 136 -11.28 11.52 -25.04
C ASN A 136 -12.37 11.47 -26.13
N SER A 137 -12.01 11.04 -27.35
CA SER A 137 -13.00 10.88 -28.43
C SER A 137 -14.12 9.89 -28.10
N MET A 138 -13.83 8.83 -27.33
CA MET A 138 -14.83 7.86 -26.87
C MET A 138 -15.69 8.39 -25.70
N LYS A 139 -15.16 9.32 -24.90
CA LYS A 139 -15.90 10.00 -23.83
C LYS A 139 -16.87 11.04 -24.41
N ASP A 140 -16.43 11.78 -25.43
CA ASP A 140 -17.21 12.85 -26.04
C ASP A 140 -18.43 12.34 -26.83
N THR A 141 -18.37 11.12 -27.39
CA THR A 141 -19.56 10.47 -28.00
C THR A 141 -20.58 9.95 -26.97
N SER A 142 -20.30 10.02 -25.67
CA SER A 142 -21.17 9.50 -24.60
C SER A 142 -21.58 10.56 -23.57
N SER A 143 -21.28 11.85 -23.79
CA SER A 143 -21.48 12.90 -22.79
C SER A 143 -21.90 14.22 -23.44
N SER A 144 -23.19 14.34 -23.74
CA SER A 144 -23.87 15.64 -23.68
C SER A 144 -24.31 15.84 -22.23
N ASP A 145 -24.04 17.03 -21.70
CA ASP A 145 -24.35 17.49 -20.32
C ASP A 145 -23.34 17.05 -19.25
N ASP A 146 -22.35 17.92 -18.99
CA ASP A 146 -22.28 18.70 -17.75
C ASP A 146 -20.96 19.49 -17.74
N SER A 147 -21.06 20.76 -18.14
CA SER A 147 -19.99 21.74 -18.07
C SER A 147 -20.22 22.57 -16.82
N SER A 148 -19.44 22.32 -15.77
CA SER A 148 -19.26 23.32 -14.70
C SER A 148 -17.79 23.41 -14.32
N ASP A 149 -17.30 24.62 -14.54
CA ASP A 149 -15.99 25.18 -14.32
C ASP A 149 -15.80 25.42 -12.81
N GLU A 150 -14.70 24.94 -12.24
CA GLU A 150 -14.19 25.39 -10.94
C GLU A 150 -12.66 25.33 -11.01
N ASP A 151 -12.06 26.51 -11.15
CA ASP A 151 -10.64 26.82 -11.08
C ASP A 151 -9.96 26.09 -9.92
N PHE A 152 -9.03 25.18 -10.23
CA PHE A 152 -8.04 24.72 -9.26
C PHE A 152 -6.64 25.11 -9.73
N GLU A 153 -6.27 26.30 -9.30
CA GLU A 153 -4.96 26.92 -9.42
C GLU A 153 -3.81 25.92 -9.20
N GLU A 154 -2.95 25.83 -10.21
CA GLU A 154 -1.68 25.11 -10.19
C GLU A 154 -0.70 25.77 -9.22
N LEU A 155 -0.36 25.08 -8.12
CA LEU A 155 0.88 25.37 -7.41
C LEU A 155 1.52 24.08 -6.89
N SER A 156 2.67 23.74 -7.48
CA SER A 156 3.53 22.63 -7.09
C SER A 156 4.14 22.87 -5.69
N PRO A 157 3.79 22.09 -4.65
CA PRO A 157 4.48 22.17 -3.36
C PRO A 157 5.76 21.35 -3.44
N ARG A 158 6.90 21.98 -3.24
CA ARG A 158 8.23 21.36 -3.42
C ARG A 158 8.67 20.51 -2.22
N THR A 159 7.98 20.54 -1.08
CA THR A 159 8.28 19.69 0.08
C THR A 159 7.03 19.30 0.89
N ASP A 160 7.09 18.16 1.58
CA ASP A 160 5.98 17.64 2.41
C ASP A 160 5.60 18.56 3.60
N THR A 161 6.52 19.44 4.01
CA THR A 161 6.32 20.44 5.07
C THR A 161 5.32 21.53 4.68
N GLU A 162 5.34 21.97 3.42
CA GLU A 162 4.42 23.01 2.92
C GLU A 162 2.98 22.49 2.86
N ARG A 163 2.78 21.22 2.49
CA ARG A 163 1.45 20.58 2.50
C ARG A 163 0.85 20.54 3.90
N ALA A 164 1.66 20.17 4.91
CA ALA A 164 1.22 20.15 6.30
C ALA A 164 0.83 21.56 6.79
N SER A 165 1.63 22.57 6.45
CA SER A 165 1.34 23.97 6.81
C SER A 165 0.06 24.50 6.14
N LYS A 166 -0.18 24.15 4.87
CA LYS A 166 -1.39 24.56 4.13
C LYS A 166 -2.65 23.87 4.67
N LEU A 167 -2.55 22.60 5.07
CA LEU A 167 -3.64 21.89 5.75
C LEU A 167 -3.97 22.49 7.13
N LEU A 168 -2.95 22.83 7.92
CA LEU A 168 -3.15 23.47 9.23
C LEU A 168 -3.77 24.85 9.09
N ASN A 169 -3.35 25.64 8.10
CA ASN A 169 -3.93 26.96 7.85
C ASN A 169 -5.38 26.87 7.41
N ARG A 170 -5.72 25.90 6.54
CA ARG A 170 -7.11 25.64 6.14
C ARG A 170 -7.97 25.19 7.33
N ALA A 171 -7.43 24.33 8.21
CA ALA A 171 -8.13 23.92 9.43
C ALA A 171 -8.38 25.11 10.36
N LYS A 172 -7.39 25.99 10.55
CA LYS A 172 -7.53 27.23 11.33
C LYS A 172 -8.59 28.16 10.76
N GLU A 173 -8.60 28.35 9.44
CA GLU A 173 -9.57 29.23 8.77
C GLU A 173 -11.01 28.69 8.89
N MET A 174 -11.19 27.38 8.79
CA MET A 174 -12.50 26.75 9.03
C MET A 174 -12.93 26.92 10.50
N THR A 175 -12.01 26.82 11.46
CA THR A 175 -12.34 27.06 12.87
C THR A 175 -12.64 28.52 13.18
N THR A 176 -11.96 29.49 12.55
CA THR A 176 -12.24 30.91 12.73
C THR A 176 -13.58 31.29 12.13
N LYS A 177 -13.92 30.76 10.94
CA LYS A 177 -15.24 30.93 10.33
C LYS A 177 -16.38 30.40 11.22
N VAL A 178 -16.18 29.24 11.85
CA VAL A 178 -17.15 28.66 12.81
C VAL A 178 -17.23 29.44 14.13
N LEU A 179 -16.19 30.21 14.49
CA LEU A 179 -16.19 31.06 15.69
C LEU A 179 -16.79 32.45 15.44
N GLU A 180 -16.72 32.95 14.21
CA GLU A 180 -17.32 34.24 13.81
C GLU A 180 -18.83 34.13 13.55
N GLU A 181 -19.34 32.93 13.24
CA GLU A 181 -20.76 32.62 13.28
C GLU A 181 -21.14 32.21 14.71
N ASP A 182 -21.73 33.13 15.50
CA ASP A 182 -22.11 32.93 16.91
C ASP A 182 -23.16 31.81 17.17
N GLU A 183 -23.46 30.96 16.20
CA GLU A 183 -24.37 29.83 16.31
C GLU A 183 -23.61 28.49 16.21
N ILE A 184 -23.22 27.97 17.37
CA ILE A 184 -22.62 26.62 17.47
C ILE A 184 -23.57 25.61 16.81
N PRO A 185 -23.11 24.81 15.85
CA PRO A 185 -23.95 23.83 15.18
C PRO A 185 -24.53 22.84 16.18
N LYS A 186 -25.87 22.75 16.23
CA LYS A 186 -26.64 21.87 17.13
C LYS A 186 -26.54 20.38 16.78
N SER A 187 -25.71 20.02 15.80
CA SER A 187 -25.52 18.65 15.32
C SER A 187 -24.04 18.32 15.10
N GLY A 188 -23.68 17.06 15.33
CA GLY A 188 -22.31 16.56 15.15
C GLY A 188 -21.50 16.56 16.44
N VAL A 189 -20.17 16.59 16.32
CA VAL A 189 -19.24 16.44 17.46
C VAL A 189 -19.44 17.53 18.51
N PHE A 190 -19.80 18.75 18.08
CA PHE A 190 -20.10 19.89 18.96
C PHE A 190 -21.37 19.73 19.80
N ALA A 191 -22.29 18.83 19.43
CA ALA A 191 -23.51 18.54 20.18
C ALA A 191 -23.32 17.48 21.28
N LEU A 192 -22.11 16.92 21.40
CA LEU A 192 -21.83 15.89 22.40
C LEU A 192 -21.69 16.50 23.81
N PRO A 193 -22.19 15.81 24.87
CA PRO A 193 -22.27 16.37 26.22
C PRO A 193 -20.94 16.89 26.79
N PHE A 194 -19.82 16.29 26.40
CA PHE A 194 -18.48 16.69 26.90
C PHE A 194 -17.97 18.00 26.28
N MET A 195 -18.48 18.43 25.12
CA MET A 195 -18.09 19.68 24.46
C MET A 195 -18.97 20.86 24.89
N VAL A 196 -20.25 20.60 25.17
CA VAL A 196 -21.21 21.62 25.62
C VAL A 196 -20.85 22.13 27.04
N GLY A 197 -20.22 21.29 27.86
CA GLY A 197 -19.88 21.60 29.26
C GLY A 197 -18.76 22.63 29.48
N LEU A 198 -18.04 23.07 28.44
CA LEU A 198 -16.91 23.99 28.59
C LEU A 198 -17.31 25.46 28.80
N LYS A 199 -18.56 25.86 28.50
CA LYS A 199 -19.04 27.23 28.78
C LYS A 199 -19.40 27.46 30.26
N ASN A 200 -19.79 26.41 31.00
CA ASN A 200 -20.24 26.53 32.39
C ASN A 200 -19.08 26.64 33.40
N LEU A 201 -17.82 26.60 32.95
CA LEU A 201 -16.63 26.74 33.78
C LEU A 201 -16.01 28.16 33.75
N CYS A 202 -16.45 29.03 32.84
CA CYS A 202 -15.97 30.43 32.80
C CYS A 202 -16.77 31.39 33.70
N GLU A 203 -18.03 31.08 34.05
CA GLU A 203 -18.82 31.93 34.96
C GLU A 203 -18.45 31.73 36.45
N CYS A 204 -17.73 30.66 36.80
CA CYS A 204 -17.31 30.42 38.18
C CYS A 204 -16.12 31.27 38.64
N HIS A 205 -15.47 32.05 37.77
CA HIS A 205 -14.36 32.95 38.14
C HIS A 205 -14.81 34.40 38.42
N GLN A 206 -16.09 34.73 38.28
CA GLN A 206 -16.59 36.09 38.55
C GLN A 206 -17.26 36.26 39.93
N VAL A 207 -17.30 35.22 40.77
CA VAL A 207 -17.96 35.26 42.12
C VAL A 207 -16.96 35.07 43.27
N ILE A 208 -15.65 35.15 42.99
CA ILE A 208 -14.61 35.26 44.03
C ILE A 208 -13.76 36.49 43.76
N ALA A 209 -14.37 37.66 43.98
CA ALA A 209 -13.71 38.93 44.28
C ALA A 209 -14.71 39.80 45.06
#